data_AF-A0A939RJF7-F1
#
_entry.id   AF-A0A939RJF7-F1
#
_cell.length_a   1.000
_cell.length_b   1.000
_cell.length_c   1.000
_cell.angle_alpha   90.00
_cell.angle_beta   90.00
_cell.angle_gamma   90.00
#
_symmetry.space_group_name_H-M   'P 1'
#
loop_
_entity.id
_entity.type
_entity.pdbx_description
1 polymer ?
#
loop_
_entity_poly.entity_id
_entity_poly.type
_entity_poly.pdbx_seq_one_letter_code
_entity_poly.pdbx_strand_id
1 'polypeptide(L)'
;MTPLGLHVATWWGILALAMGLYWVLLVPPMPTREYRWRTALAPVVVGIFAYLHYLVKHWEPATVLMMCTTLVLVFPLGIVGHRRKLARRLMEAKARGASEDEAMTPGVFYQMILAVGVMMTAFFVLKP
;
A
#
# COMPACT_ATOMS: atom_id res chain seq x y z
N MET A 1 -8.94 11.03 -20.92
CA MET A 1 -7.56 11.60 -20.88
C MET A 1 -6.92 11.04 -19.63
N THR A 2 -5.75 10.41 -19.74
CA THR A 2 -5.09 9.77 -18.59
C THR A 2 -4.73 10.81 -17.52
N PRO A 3 -4.76 10.47 -16.21
CA PRO A 3 -4.70 11.42 -15.10
C PRO A 3 -3.44 12.30 -15.00
N LEU A 4 -2.44 12.13 -15.87
CA LEU A 4 -1.25 13.00 -16.00
C LEU A 4 -0.77 13.12 -17.47
N GLY A 5 -1.63 12.79 -18.45
CA GLY A 5 -1.22 12.66 -19.86
C GLY A 5 -0.27 11.49 -20.15
N LEU A 6 0.01 10.62 -19.16
CA LEU A 6 0.91 9.48 -19.29
C LEU A 6 0.23 8.27 -19.95
N HIS A 7 0.96 7.62 -20.86
CA HIS A 7 0.52 6.39 -21.50
C HIS A 7 0.31 5.26 -20.48
N VAL A 8 -0.64 4.35 -20.75
CA VAL A 8 -0.97 3.20 -19.87
C VAL A 8 0.27 2.34 -19.61
N ALA A 9 1.12 2.15 -20.61
CA ALA A 9 2.38 1.42 -20.47
C ALA A 9 3.31 2.03 -19.39
N THR A 10 3.37 3.36 -19.31
CA THR A 10 4.16 4.06 -18.29
C THR A 10 3.63 3.78 -16.89
N TRP A 11 2.30 3.77 -16.72
CA TRP A 11 1.67 3.43 -15.44
C TRP A 11 1.97 2.01 -14.97
N TRP A 12 2.05 1.04 -15.89
CA TRP A 12 2.50 -0.32 -15.55
C TRP A 12 3.94 -0.34 -15.04
N GLY A 13 4.83 0.44 -15.64
CA GLY A 13 6.21 0.59 -15.17
C GLY A 13 6.30 1.20 -13.77
N ILE A 14 5.53 2.27 -13.51
CA ILE A 14 5.47 2.91 -12.19
C ILE A 14 4.92 1.93 -11.15
N LEU A 15 3.84 1.20 -11.47
CA LEU A 15 3.25 0.21 -10.57
C LEU A 15 4.26 -0.91 -10.25
N ALA A 16 4.96 -1.45 -11.24
CA ALA A 16 5.97 -2.48 -11.04
C ALA A 16 7.10 -1.98 -10.11
N LEU A 17 7.56 -0.75 -10.30
CA LEU A 17 8.56 -0.12 -9.44
C LEU A 17 8.03 0.09 -8.02
N ALA A 18 6.79 0.54 -7.86
CA ALA A 18 6.14 0.69 -6.56
C ALA A 18 6.00 -0.63 -5.81
N MET A 19 5.62 -1.72 -6.50
CA MET A 19 5.56 -3.07 -5.92
C MET A 19 6.96 -3.57 -5.51
N GLY A 20 7.97 -3.33 -6.34
CA GLY A 20 9.36 -3.64 -6.01
C GLY A 20 9.82 -2.92 -4.74
N LEU A 21 9.55 -1.61 -4.65
CA LEU A 21 9.83 -0.83 -3.44
C LEU A 21 9.05 -1.37 -2.23
N TYR A 22 7.76 -1.67 -2.38
CA TYR A 22 6.97 -2.27 -1.32
C TYR A 22 7.63 -3.54 -0.77
N TRP A 23 8.02 -4.47 -1.65
CA TRP A 23 8.63 -5.72 -1.22
C TRP A 23 9.97 -5.53 -0.53
N VAL A 24 10.88 -4.75 -1.14
CA VAL A 24 12.21 -4.49 -0.56
C VAL A 24 12.10 -3.81 0.81
N LEU A 25 11.11 -2.93 0.97
CA LEU A 25 11.01 -2.10 2.17
C LEU A 25 10.24 -2.76 3.31
N LEU A 26 9.18 -3.52 3.00
CA LEU A 26 8.25 -4.04 4.00
C LEU A 26 8.40 -5.54 4.28
N VAL A 27 8.89 -6.35 3.34
CA VAL A 27 8.98 -7.81 3.54
C VAL A 27 10.16 -8.22 4.44
N PRO A 28 11.42 -7.76 4.21
CA PRO A 28 12.56 -8.21 5.02
C PRO A 28 12.44 -7.96 6.53
N PRO A 29 11.88 -6.81 7.00
CA PRO A 29 11.74 -6.53 8.43
C PRO A 29 10.77 -7.44 9.19
N MET A 30 9.93 -8.22 8.50
CA MET A 30 8.91 -9.02 9.16
C MET A 30 9.53 -10.22 9.91
N PRO A 31 9.17 -10.44 11.18
CA PRO A 31 9.87 -11.39 12.04
C PRO A 31 9.54 -12.86 11.75
N THR A 32 8.34 -13.17 11.26
CA THR A 32 7.90 -14.54 11.00
C THR A 32 7.72 -14.78 9.50
N ARG A 33 7.86 -16.04 9.07
CA ARG A 33 7.59 -16.45 7.68
C ARG A 33 6.15 -16.15 7.26
N GLU A 34 5.20 -16.35 8.16
CA GLU A 34 3.79 -16.05 7.93
C GLU A 34 3.55 -14.56 7.66
N TYR A 35 4.11 -13.66 8.48
CA TYR A 35 4.00 -12.21 8.24
C TYR A 35 4.64 -11.81 6.92
N ARG A 36 5.81 -12.38 6.60
CA ARG A 36 6.46 -12.14 5.30
C ARG A 36 5.55 -12.52 4.14
N TRP A 37 4.90 -13.67 4.19
CA TRP A 37 3.99 -14.11 3.14
C TRP A 37 2.76 -13.21 3.02
N ARG A 38 2.10 -12.90 4.15
CA ARG A 38 0.94 -12.00 4.17
C ARG A 38 1.31 -10.62 3.61
N THR A 39 2.42 -10.05 4.06
CA THR A 39 2.92 -8.76 3.56
C THR A 39 3.30 -8.84 2.08
N ALA A 40 4.00 -9.88 1.63
CA ALA A 40 4.38 -10.05 0.24
C ALA A 40 3.17 -10.18 -0.71
N LEU A 41 2.08 -10.80 -0.25
CA LEU A 41 0.85 -10.99 -1.03
C LEU A 41 -0.05 -9.75 -1.05
N ALA A 42 0.06 -8.83 -0.09
CA ALA A 42 -0.78 -7.63 -0.02
C ALA A 42 -0.86 -6.83 -1.34
N PRO A 43 0.25 -6.47 -2.02
CA PRO A 43 0.17 -5.74 -3.29
C PRO A 43 -0.47 -6.57 -4.42
N VAL A 44 -0.36 -7.91 -4.39
CA VAL A 44 -1.04 -8.80 -5.34
C VAL A 44 -2.55 -8.77 -5.14
N VAL A 45 -2.99 -8.86 -3.87
CA VAL A 45 -4.41 -8.75 -3.51
C VAL A 45 -4.99 -7.41 -3.96
N VAL A 46 -4.27 -6.30 -3.72
CA VAL A 46 -4.67 -4.96 -4.20
C VAL A 46 -4.81 -4.95 -5.73
N GLY A 47 -3.88 -5.56 -6.46
CA GLY A 47 -3.96 -5.68 -7.91
C GLY A 47 -5.18 -6.46 -8.39
N ILE A 48 -5.50 -7.59 -7.75
CA ILE A 48 -6.69 -8.40 -8.07
C ILE A 48 -7.97 -7.60 -7.81
N PHE A 49 -8.08 -6.94 -6.65
CA PHE A 49 -9.24 -6.13 -6.32
C PHE A 49 -9.46 -5.00 -7.32
N ALA A 50 -8.38 -4.32 -7.71
CA ALA A 50 -8.46 -3.25 -8.68
C ALA A 50 -8.83 -3.74 -10.08
N TYR A 51 -8.33 -4.92 -10.48
CA TYR A 51 -8.73 -5.57 -11.72
C TYR A 51 -10.22 -5.97 -11.73
N LEU A 52 -10.72 -6.54 -10.63
CA LEU A 52 -12.15 -6.83 -10.48
C LEU A 52 -12.99 -5.54 -10.55
N HIS A 53 -12.55 -4.47 -9.90
CA HIS A 53 -13.22 -3.18 -9.95
C HIS A 53 -13.23 -2.57 -11.36
N TYR A 54 -12.13 -2.73 -12.10
CA TYR A 54 -12.05 -2.34 -13.52
C TYR A 54 -13.12 -3.05 -14.35
N LEU A 55 -13.28 -4.37 -14.18
CA LEU A 55 -14.28 -5.16 -14.90
C LEU A 55 -15.72 -4.74 -14.58
N VAL A 56 -16.01 -4.37 -13.32
CA VAL A 56 -17.37 -4.04 -12.87
C VAL A 56 -17.74 -2.58 -13.14
N LYS A 57 -16.80 -1.64 -13.00
CA LYS A 57 -17.08 -0.19 -13.06
C LYS A 57 -16.66 0.48 -14.36
N HIS A 58 -16.01 -0.24 -15.28
CA HIS A 58 -15.53 0.26 -16.57
C HIS A 58 -14.67 1.53 -16.47
N TRP A 59 -13.87 1.66 -15.40
CA TRP A 59 -12.98 2.80 -15.22
C TRP A 59 -11.86 2.79 -16.26
N GLU A 60 -11.35 3.98 -16.61
CA GLU A 60 -10.16 4.07 -17.49
C GLU A 60 -8.98 3.31 -16.84
N PRO A 61 -8.27 2.43 -17.59
CA PRO A 61 -7.17 1.62 -17.04
C PRO A 61 -6.09 2.45 -16.33
N ALA A 62 -5.76 3.63 -16.86
CA ALA A 62 -4.78 4.53 -16.26
C ALA A 62 -5.24 5.04 -14.88
N THR A 63 -6.53 5.26 -14.67
CA THR A 63 -7.07 5.66 -13.36
C THR A 63 -6.92 4.52 -12.35
N VAL A 64 -7.22 3.29 -12.75
CA VAL A 64 -7.09 2.10 -11.90
C VAL A 64 -5.63 1.87 -11.51
N LEU A 65 -4.71 1.91 -12.48
CA LEU A 65 -3.27 1.72 -12.23
C LEU A 65 -2.71 2.81 -11.33
N MET A 66 -3.14 4.05 -11.50
CA MET A 66 -2.76 5.15 -10.61
C MET A 66 -3.22 4.88 -9.18
N MET A 67 -4.48 4.46 -8.97
CA MET A 67 -5.00 4.13 -7.64
C MET A 67 -4.27 2.94 -7.02
N CYS A 68 -3.95 1.90 -7.80
CA CYS A 68 -3.13 0.78 -7.32
C CYS A 68 -1.76 1.23 -6.85
N THR A 69 -1.05 1.99 -7.69
CA THR A 69 0.30 2.49 -7.41
C THR A 69 0.30 3.31 -6.11
N THR A 70 -0.69 4.19 -6.01
CA THR A 70 -0.98 5.05 -4.87
C THR A 70 -1.15 4.24 -3.58
N LEU A 71 -2.06 3.26 -3.57
CA LEU A 71 -2.29 2.38 -2.43
C LEU A 71 -1.05 1.59 -2.05
N VAL A 72 -0.32 1.06 -3.03
CA VAL A 72 0.91 0.30 -2.80
C VAL A 72 2.00 1.18 -2.19
N LEU A 73 2.11 2.45 -2.56
CA LEU A 73 3.13 3.37 -2.01
C LEU A 73 2.77 3.94 -0.64
N VAL A 74 1.48 4.02 -0.29
CA VAL A 74 1.04 4.61 0.99
C VAL A 74 1.63 3.86 2.19
N PHE A 75 1.69 2.53 2.13
CA PHE A 75 2.23 1.69 3.20
C PHE A 75 3.74 1.88 3.42
N PRO A 76 4.61 1.72 2.40
CA PRO A 76 6.03 1.94 2.59
C PRO A 76 6.31 3.39 3.03
N LEU A 77 5.62 4.40 2.48
CA LEU A 77 5.80 5.79 2.91
C LEU A 77 5.40 6.03 4.36
N GLY A 78 4.26 5.47 4.82
CA GLY A 78 3.83 5.59 6.21
C GLY A 78 4.74 4.84 7.21
N ILE A 79 5.45 3.81 6.76
CA ILE A 79 6.26 2.93 7.61
C ILE A 79 7.76 3.25 7.51
N VAL A 80 8.21 3.99 6.49
CA VAL A 80 9.58 4.54 6.37
C VAL A 80 9.84 5.39 7.63
N GLY A 81 10.69 4.88 8.53
CA GLY A 81 11.00 5.50 9.82
C GLY A 81 10.55 4.68 11.05
N HIS A 82 9.49 3.88 10.92
CA HIS A 82 8.93 3.10 12.04
C HIS A 82 9.18 1.58 11.95
N ARG A 83 9.86 1.09 10.91
CA ARG A 83 10.06 -0.35 10.64
C ARG A 83 10.55 -1.15 11.84
N ARG A 84 11.61 -0.69 12.52
CA ARG A 84 12.18 -1.38 13.68
C ARG A 84 11.19 -1.43 14.86
N LYS A 85 10.43 -0.34 15.07
CA LYS A 85 9.41 -0.24 16.11
C LYS A 85 8.22 -1.15 15.83
N LEU A 86 7.79 -1.24 14.58
CA LEU A 86 6.73 -2.14 14.14
C LEU A 86 7.13 -3.61 14.31
N ALA A 87 8.32 -4.00 13.83
CA ALA A 87 8.82 -5.38 13.96
C ALA A 87 8.94 -5.81 15.43
N ARG A 88 9.44 -4.92 16.30
CA ARG A 88 9.52 -5.19 17.74
C ARG A 88 8.13 -5.39 18.38
N ARG A 89 7.16 -4.54 18.03
CA ARG A 89 5.79 -4.64 18.54
C ARG A 89 5.06 -5.90 18.07
N LEU A 90 5.24 -6.29 16.81
CA LEU A 90 4.68 -7.54 16.30
C LEU A 90 5.24 -8.76 17.07
N MET A 91 6.54 -8.74 17.40
CA MET A 91 7.13 -9.79 18.25
C MET A 91 6.59 -9.76 19.69
N GLU A 92 6.45 -8.58 20.29
CA GLU A 92 5.90 -8.42 21.65
C GLU A 92 4.42 -8.83 21.72
N ALA A 93 3.60 -8.51 20.71
CA ALA A 93 2.20 -8.91 20.62
C ALA A 93 2.08 -10.44 20.47
N LYS A 94 2.88 -11.04 19.59
CA LYS A 94 2.92 -12.50 19.42
C LYS A 94 3.33 -13.23 20.72
N ALA A 95 4.30 -12.70 21.45
CA ALA A 95 4.73 -13.28 22.72
C ALA A 95 3.63 -13.25 23.80
N ARG A 96 2.72 -12.27 23.73
CA ARG A 96 1.59 -12.12 24.66
C ARG A 96 0.33 -12.86 24.21
N GLY A 97 0.32 -13.45 23.01
CA GLY A 97 -0.90 -14.01 22.41
C GLY A 97 -1.96 -12.95 22.08
N ALA A 98 -1.56 -11.68 21.99
CA ALA A 98 -2.45 -10.57 21.67
C ALA A 98 -2.78 -10.52 20.18
N SER A 99 -3.88 -9.87 19.81
CA SER A 99 -4.24 -9.67 18.41
C SER A 99 -3.24 -8.77 17.69
N GLU A 100 -3.11 -8.96 16.38
CA GLU A 100 -2.21 -8.16 15.54
C GLU A 100 -2.61 -6.68 15.51
N ASP A 101 -3.89 -6.39 15.74
CA ASP A 101 -4.44 -5.04 15.80
C ASP A 101 -3.87 -4.25 17.00
N GLU A 102 -3.51 -4.92 18.11
CA GLU A 102 -2.85 -4.27 19.25
C GLU A 102 -1.40 -3.84 18.93
N ALA A 103 -0.76 -4.48 17.95
CA ALA A 103 0.58 -4.09 17.51
C ALA A 103 0.58 -2.78 16.73
N MET A 104 -0.57 -2.40 16.15
CA MET A 104 -0.74 -1.21 15.34
C MET A 104 -0.94 0.02 16.23
N THR A 105 0.10 0.85 16.36
CA THR A 105 -0.03 2.11 17.11
C THR A 105 -1.06 3.03 16.47
N PRO A 106 -1.84 3.79 17.28
CA PRO A 106 -2.69 4.86 16.78
C PRO A 106 -1.93 5.83 15.85
N GLY A 107 -0.66 6.12 16.14
CA GLY A 107 0.18 6.98 15.28
C GLY A 107 0.39 6.46 13.86
N VAL A 108 0.59 5.15 13.68
CA VAL A 108 0.72 4.52 12.35
C VAL A 108 -0.63 4.52 11.64
N PHE A 109 -1.72 4.29 12.37
CA PHE A 109 -3.07 4.37 11.83
C PHE A 109 -3.42 5.80 11.38
N TYR A 110 -3.12 6.82 12.20
CA TYR A 110 -3.28 8.22 11.83
C TYR A 110 -2.40 8.60 10.64
N GLN A 111 -1.16 8.11 10.55
CA GLN A 111 -0.31 8.34 9.37
C GLN A 111 -0.90 7.69 8.11
N MET A 112 -1.46 6.49 8.21
CA MET A 112 -2.15 5.86 7.08
C MET A 112 -3.38 6.65 6.66
N ILE A 113 -4.23 7.07 7.61
CA ILE A 113 -5.40 7.89 7.32
C ILE A 113 -4.99 9.23 6.70
N LEU A 114 -3.97 9.89 7.26
CA LEU A 114 -3.47 11.16 6.75
C LEU A 114 -2.91 11.00 5.34
N ALA A 115 -2.14 9.94 5.08
CA ALA A 115 -1.57 9.68 3.76
C ALA A 115 -2.66 9.36 2.73
N VAL A 116 -3.66 8.54 3.10
CA VAL A 116 -4.84 8.28 2.26
C VAL A 116 -5.65 9.57 2.03
N GLY A 117 -5.84 10.38 3.07
CA GLY A 117 -6.56 11.65 3.02
C GLY A 117 -5.89 12.66 2.08
N VAL A 118 -4.59 12.91 2.26
CA VAL A 118 -3.79 13.78 1.38
C VAL A 118 -3.84 13.30 -0.06
N MET A 119 -3.78 11.99 -0.30
CA MET A 119 -3.91 11.42 -1.64
C MET A 119 -5.30 11.60 -2.24
N MET A 120 -6.36 11.36 -1.48
CA MET A 120 -7.73 11.58 -1.93
C MET A 120 -7.94 13.07 -2.26
N THR A 121 -7.47 13.98 -1.41
CA THR A 121 -7.54 15.42 -1.67
C THR A 121 -6.76 15.78 -2.92
N ALA A 122 -5.54 15.28 -3.10
CA ALA A 122 -4.77 15.49 -4.33
C ALA A 122 -5.52 14.97 -5.57
N PHE A 123 -6.11 13.77 -5.50
CA PHE A 123 -6.87 13.18 -6.61
C PHE A 123 -8.13 13.98 -6.97
N PHE A 124 -8.88 14.48 -5.99
CA PHE A 124 -10.10 15.26 -6.22
C PHE A 124 -9.83 16.71 -6.60
N VAL A 125 -8.73 17.30 -6.14
CA VAL A 125 -8.34 18.69 -6.47
C VAL A 125 -7.60 18.77 -7.82
N LEU A 126 -6.83 17.74 -8.19
CA LEU A 126 -6.09 17.69 -9.46
C LEU A 126 -6.88 17.07 -10.62
N LYS A 127 -8.12 16.63 -10.39
CA LYS A 127 -9.06 16.29 -11.47
C LYS A 127 -9.75 17.58 -11.93
N PRO A 128 -9.38 18.18 -13.08
CA PRO A 128 -10.20 19.19 -13.73
C PRO A 128 -11.53 18.60 -14.20
#